data_AF-A0A1F6SCT0-F1
#
_entry.id   AF-A0A1F6SCT0-F1
#
_cell.length_a   1.000
_cell.length_b   1.000
_cell.length_c   1.000
_cell.angle_alpha   90.00
_cell.angle_beta   90.00
_cell.angle_gamma   90.00
#
_symmetry.space_group_name_H-M   'P 1'
#
loop_
_entity.id
_entity.type
_entity.pdbx_description
1 polymer ?
#
loop_
_entity_poly.entity_id
_entity_poly.type
_entity_poly.pdbx_seq_one_letter_code
_entity_poly.pdbx_strand_id
1 'polypeptide(L)'
;MRNKKILLTVIISLLIVIGAIFIDNKGKQKAYKNAVILMSNNDWDLALVTFEKLGNYKDAKSQAETARYKTFITLADKSMLNKNYSEALKYYSKAKSINIKGNESILGIEKAQKLYNIKLKLEAKKHLDNANIHLNLKKYELAIIEYNKALKLDKSLNKIAASKLKQAEKLLQIKKKNYELVLEKQRKYEERKRIADNMNYFEGNNIQIAVHKVKSTKETEDRYMTGNGRFIWVGITTKNNTSGTVHVNPNYFTLSTSDGYTVSHSSESYSLSNYFDAVNLPPNGETSGWLIFPLSKDSKYILHFNSFNDSVDKQIVVN
;
A
#
# COMPACT_ATOMS: atom_id res chain seq x y z
N MET A 1 6.96 42.20 -21.24
CA MET A 1 6.84 43.28 -20.23
C MET A 1 6.75 42.68 -18.82
N ARG A 2 7.92 42.37 -18.26
CA ARG A 2 8.14 41.89 -16.89
C ARG A 2 8.66 43.12 -16.11
N ASN A 3 8.29 43.29 -14.83
CA ASN A 3 8.83 44.30 -13.88
C ASN A 3 8.01 45.59 -13.62
N LYS A 4 6.69 45.52 -13.42
CA LYS A 4 5.95 46.57 -12.65
C LYS A 4 5.46 46.12 -11.27
N LYS A 5 5.64 44.83 -10.89
CA LYS A 5 5.16 44.29 -9.61
C LYS A 5 6.19 44.31 -8.46
N ILE A 6 7.46 44.61 -8.73
CA ILE A 6 8.51 44.63 -7.68
C ILE A 6 8.64 46.03 -7.04
N LEU A 7 8.15 47.10 -7.68
CA LEU A 7 8.28 48.47 -7.15
C LEU A 7 7.23 48.84 -6.09
N LEU A 8 6.16 48.06 -5.94
CA LEU A 8 5.10 48.37 -4.96
C LEU A 8 5.35 47.72 -3.58
N THR A 9 6.34 46.83 -3.47
CA THR A 9 6.62 46.09 -2.23
C THR A 9 7.65 46.79 -1.34
N VAL A 10 8.28 47.88 -1.79
CA VAL A 10 9.27 48.64 -0.99
C VAL A 10 8.65 49.89 -0.34
N ILE A 11 7.49 50.36 -0.80
CA ILE A 11 6.83 51.55 -0.21
C ILE A 11 6.04 51.21 1.07
N ILE A 12 5.67 49.94 1.28
CA ILE A 12 4.88 49.50 2.45
C ILE A 12 5.79 49.25 3.68
N SER A 13 7.08 49.01 3.50
CA SER A 13 8.03 48.74 4.60
C SER A 13 8.84 49.96 5.06
N LEU A 14 8.72 51.12 4.41
CA LEU A 14 9.49 52.33 4.73
C LEU A 14 8.64 53.50 5.28
N LEU A 15 7.47 53.22 5.87
CA LEU A 15 6.62 54.21 6.57
C LEU A 15 6.46 53.90 8.05
N ILE A 16 7.44 53.22 8.66
CA ILE A 16 7.50 53.02 10.12
C ILE A 16 8.50 53.98 10.80
N VAL A 17 9.28 54.75 10.04
CA VAL A 17 10.38 55.53 10.62
C VAL A 17 10.32 56.99 10.19
N ILE A 18 9.96 57.82 11.18
CA ILE A 18 10.23 59.26 11.31
C ILE A 18 9.42 60.18 10.40
N GLY A 19 8.46 60.87 11.02
CA GLY A 19 7.78 62.00 10.42
C GLY A 19 6.52 62.37 11.19
N ALA A 20 6.66 62.80 12.44
CA ALA A 20 5.67 63.71 13.02
C ALA A 20 5.75 65.03 12.22
N ILE A 21 5.21 65.02 11.00
CA ILE A 21 4.90 66.23 10.27
C ILE A 21 3.95 66.97 11.20
N PHE A 22 4.40 68.11 11.72
CA PHE A 22 3.56 69.07 12.41
C PHE A 22 2.51 69.54 11.40
N ILE A 23 1.44 68.75 11.24
CA ILE A 23 0.20 69.24 10.72
C ILE A 23 -0.22 70.30 11.74
N ASP A 24 -0.28 71.56 11.32
CA ASP A 24 -0.80 72.62 12.17
C ASP A 24 -2.22 72.26 12.65
N ASN A 25 -2.69 72.90 13.73
CA ASN A 25 -4.00 72.56 14.27
C ASN A 25 -5.13 72.67 13.23
N LYS A 26 -4.99 73.56 12.22
CA LYS A 26 -5.94 73.71 11.12
C LYS A 26 -5.96 72.48 10.20
N GLY A 27 -4.80 71.95 9.83
CA GLY A 27 -4.67 70.74 9.01
C GLY A 27 -5.16 69.49 9.75
N LYS A 28 -4.89 69.36 11.06
CA LYS A 28 -5.40 68.25 11.88
C LYS A 28 -6.93 68.31 11.97
N GLN A 29 -7.49 69.51 12.11
CA GLN A 29 -8.94 69.71 12.07
C GLN A 29 -9.55 69.33 10.72
N LYS A 30 -8.92 69.69 9.59
CA LYS A 30 -9.37 69.29 8.25
C LYS A 30 -9.33 67.78 8.06
N ALA A 31 -8.21 67.14 8.43
CA ALA A 31 -8.04 65.68 8.34
C ALA A 31 -9.02 64.93 9.25
N TYR A 32 -9.29 65.44 10.46
CA TYR A 32 -10.30 64.88 11.36
C TYR A 32 -11.71 64.97 10.77
N LYS A 33 -12.12 66.14 10.24
CA LYS A 33 -13.42 66.28 9.56
C LYS A 33 -13.54 65.32 8.38
N ASN A 34 -12.47 65.16 7.59
CA ASN A 34 -12.44 64.22 6.49
C ASN A 34 -12.59 62.76 6.97
N ALA A 35 -11.91 62.37 8.04
CA ALA A 35 -12.04 61.03 8.62
C ALA A 35 -13.46 60.74 9.12
N VAL A 36 -14.14 61.74 9.71
CA VAL A 36 -15.55 61.63 10.10
C VAL A 36 -16.48 61.47 8.88
N ILE A 37 -16.22 62.19 7.78
CA ILE A 37 -16.98 62.02 6.52
C ILE A 37 -16.78 60.61 5.96
N LEU A 38 -15.54 60.11 5.96
CA LEU A 38 -15.24 58.73 5.53
C LEU A 38 -16.00 57.70 6.39
N MET A 39 -16.09 57.91 7.71
CA MET A 39 -16.93 57.08 8.58
C MET A 39 -18.41 57.13 8.18
N SER A 40 -18.97 58.31 7.90
CA SER A 40 -20.38 58.42 7.48
C SER A 40 -20.66 57.77 6.13
N ASN A 41 -19.64 57.66 5.27
CA ASN A 41 -19.72 57.00 3.98
C ASN A 41 -19.45 55.48 4.05
N ASN A 42 -19.17 54.95 5.24
CA ASN A 42 -18.71 53.57 5.46
C ASN A 42 -17.35 53.23 4.80
N ASP A 43 -16.53 54.24 4.49
CA ASP A 43 -15.17 54.09 3.95
C ASP A 43 -14.18 53.77 5.09
N TRP A 44 -14.40 52.66 5.79
CA TRP A 44 -13.74 52.33 7.04
C TRP A 44 -12.21 52.21 6.93
N ASP A 45 -11.71 51.65 5.82
CA ASP A 45 -10.28 51.49 5.55
C ASP A 45 -9.57 52.86 5.49
N LEU A 46 -10.16 53.80 4.74
CA LEU A 46 -9.61 55.14 4.58
C LEU A 46 -9.79 55.97 5.86
N ALA A 47 -10.91 55.82 6.56
CA ALA A 47 -11.16 56.43 7.86
C ALA A 47 -10.12 55.97 8.90
N LEU A 48 -9.86 54.67 8.99
CA LEU A 48 -8.88 54.08 9.90
C LEU A 48 -7.49 54.67 9.68
N VAL A 49 -6.99 54.64 8.43
CA VAL A 49 -5.67 55.19 8.08
C VAL A 49 -5.58 56.68 8.43
N THR A 50 -6.66 57.44 8.22
CA THR A 50 -6.70 58.87 8.51
C THR A 50 -6.71 59.14 10.02
N PHE A 51 -7.47 58.38 10.81
CA PHE A 51 -7.49 58.51 12.28
C PHE A 51 -6.20 58.02 12.94
N GLU A 52 -5.57 56.94 12.46
CA GLU A 52 -4.26 56.48 12.95
C GLU A 52 -3.19 57.57 12.79
N LYS A 53 -3.19 58.27 11.64
CA LYS A 53 -2.29 59.42 11.38
C LYS A 53 -2.53 60.61 12.31
N LEU A 54 -3.76 60.78 12.80
CA LEU A 54 -4.12 61.86 13.73
C LEU A 54 -3.68 61.58 15.17
N GLY A 55 -3.38 60.32 15.52
CA GLY A 55 -2.89 59.92 16.83
C GLY A 55 -3.81 60.37 17.97
N ASN A 56 -3.27 61.19 18.89
CA ASN A 56 -3.99 61.69 20.07
C ASN A 56 -4.81 62.98 19.83
N TYR A 57 -5.00 63.39 18.58
CA TYR A 57 -5.81 64.58 18.28
C TYR A 57 -7.30 64.29 18.54
N LYS A 58 -7.88 64.94 19.56
CA LYS A 58 -9.26 64.72 20.01
C LYS A 58 -9.49 63.24 20.38
N ASP A 59 -10.59 62.65 19.94
CA ASP A 59 -10.97 61.25 20.10
C ASP A 59 -10.48 60.37 18.94
N ALA A 60 -9.55 60.83 18.10
CA ALA A 60 -9.10 60.11 16.90
C ALA A 60 -8.64 58.67 17.20
N LYS A 61 -8.01 58.41 18.35
CA LYS A 61 -7.64 57.05 18.77
C LYS A 61 -8.86 56.12 18.94
N SER A 62 -9.92 56.60 19.59
CA SER A 62 -11.16 55.83 19.77
C SER A 62 -11.93 55.68 18.46
N GLN A 63 -11.92 56.71 17.61
CA GLN A 63 -12.47 56.64 16.26
C GLN A 63 -11.69 55.65 15.36
N ALA A 64 -10.37 55.58 15.50
CA ALA A 64 -9.55 54.58 14.81
C ALA A 64 -9.93 53.16 15.26
N GLU A 65 -10.15 52.91 16.55
CA GLU A 65 -10.63 51.61 17.03
C GLU A 65 -12.01 51.26 16.43
N THR A 66 -12.90 52.24 16.34
CA THR A 66 -14.23 52.07 15.71
C THR A 66 -14.12 51.76 14.21
N ALA A 67 -13.31 52.52 13.48
CA ALA A 67 -13.04 52.28 12.06
C ALA A 67 -12.39 50.91 11.83
N ARG A 68 -11.45 50.49 12.69
CA ARG A 68 -10.81 49.17 12.63
C ARG A 68 -11.81 48.05 12.85
N TYR A 69 -12.70 48.20 13.84
CA TYR A 69 -13.77 47.24 14.08
C TYR A 69 -14.66 47.06 12.86
N LYS A 70 -15.19 48.16 12.29
CA LYS A 70 -16.06 48.10 11.11
C LYS A 70 -15.36 47.58 9.85
N THR A 71 -14.06 47.88 9.71
CA THR A 71 -13.21 47.27 8.67
C THR A 71 -13.18 45.75 8.80
N PHE A 72 -12.91 45.22 10.00
CA PHE A 72 -12.89 43.76 10.22
C PHE A 72 -14.26 43.11 10.04
N ILE A 73 -15.35 43.75 10.46
CA ILE A 73 -16.71 43.27 10.17
C ILE A 73 -16.95 43.17 8.65
N THR A 74 -16.61 44.22 7.90
CA THR A 74 -16.77 44.26 6.44
C THR A 74 -15.98 43.15 5.73
N LEU A 75 -14.72 42.92 6.15
CA LEU A 75 -13.89 41.85 5.61
C LEU A 75 -14.43 40.45 5.97
N ALA A 76 -14.97 40.29 7.18
CA ALA A 76 -15.60 39.06 7.62
C ALA A 76 -16.87 38.75 6.81
N ASP A 77 -17.75 39.74 6.64
CA ASP A 77 -18.99 39.62 5.86
C ASP A 77 -18.70 39.29 4.39
N LYS A 78 -17.70 39.94 3.79
CA LYS A 78 -17.22 39.60 2.44
C LYS A 78 -16.72 38.16 2.36
N SER A 79 -16.00 37.69 3.39
CA SER A 79 -15.53 36.30 3.46
C SER A 79 -16.69 35.31 3.61
N MET A 80 -17.74 35.68 4.36
CA MET A 80 -18.98 34.90 4.50
C MET A 80 -19.71 34.76 3.17
N LEU A 81 -19.87 35.86 2.42
CA LEU A 81 -20.49 35.86 1.09
C LEU A 81 -19.75 34.93 0.11
N ASN A 82 -18.43 34.92 0.20
CA ASN A 82 -17.57 34.04 -0.60
C ASN A 82 -17.49 32.59 -0.06
N LYS A 83 -18.27 32.25 0.97
CA LYS A 83 -18.27 30.93 1.65
C LYS A 83 -16.90 30.53 2.21
N ASN A 84 -16.01 31.50 2.44
CA ASN A 84 -14.72 31.32 3.08
C ASN A 84 -14.87 31.50 4.60
N TYR A 85 -15.55 30.54 5.22
CA TYR A 85 -15.94 30.64 6.63
C TYR A 85 -14.75 30.65 7.60
N SER A 86 -13.63 30.02 7.26
CA SER A 86 -12.40 30.08 8.07
C SER A 86 -11.81 31.49 8.11
N GLU A 87 -11.79 32.19 6.97
CA GLU A 87 -11.30 33.56 6.90
C GLU A 87 -12.30 34.54 7.55
N ALA A 88 -13.60 34.28 7.42
CA ALA A 88 -14.63 35.04 8.14
C ALA A 88 -14.46 34.93 9.66
N LEU A 89 -14.27 33.72 10.18
CA LEU A 89 -14.01 33.49 11.61
C LEU A 89 -12.79 34.26 12.11
N LYS A 90 -11.72 34.30 11.32
CA LYS A 90 -10.51 35.06 11.62
C LYS A 90 -10.80 36.56 11.74
N TYR A 91 -11.52 37.16 10.80
CA TYR A 91 -11.84 38.59 10.85
C TYR A 91 -12.85 38.95 11.93
N TYR A 92 -13.91 38.16 12.14
CA TYR A 92 -14.82 38.40 13.26
C TYR A 92 -14.12 38.26 14.62
N SER A 93 -13.16 37.33 14.76
CA SER A 93 -12.36 37.19 15.98
C SER A 93 -11.48 38.43 16.23
N LYS A 94 -10.88 39.00 15.16
CA LYS A 94 -10.17 40.28 15.25
C LYS A 94 -11.10 41.42 15.65
N ALA A 95 -12.30 41.51 15.07
CA ALA A 95 -13.29 42.50 15.47
C ALA A 95 -13.68 42.37 16.95
N LYS A 96 -13.92 41.14 17.42
CA LYS A 96 -14.24 40.84 18.83
C LYS A 96 -13.15 41.31 19.79
N SER A 97 -11.87 41.22 19.42
CA SER A 97 -10.76 41.66 20.27
C SER A 97 -10.67 43.19 20.49
N ILE A 98 -11.34 44.00 19.66
CA ILE A 98 -11.34 45.47 19.80
C ILE A 98 -12.28 45.93 20.94
N ASN A 99 -13.11 45.04 21.49
CA ASN A 99 -13.95 45.27 22.68
C ASN A 99 -14.88 46.50 22.59
N ILE A 100 -15.41 46.78 21.40
CA ILE A 100 -16.44 47.80 21.19
C ILE A 100 -17.81 47.21 21.55
N LYS A 101 -18.68 48.01 22.20
CA LYS A 101 -20.05 47.63 22.54
C LYS A 101 -20.81 47.25 21.26
N GLY A 102 -21.09 45.96 21.10
CA GLY A 102 -21.82 45.42 19.95
C GLY A 102 -21.78 43.90 19.93
N ASN A 103 -22.84 43.27 19.42
CA ASN A 103 -22.94 41.81 19.29
C ASN A 103 -22.63 41.30 17.88
N GLU A 104 -22.41 42.19 16.89
CA GLU A 104 -22.20 41.85 15.48
C GLU A 104 -21.10 40.80 15.29
N SER A 105 -19.92 41.01 15.89
CA SER A 105 -18.80 40.06 15.79
C SER A 105 -19.08 38.72 16.46
N ILE A 106 -19.85 38.69 17.55
CA ILE A 106 -20.18 37.44 18.27
C ILE A 106 -21.18 36.63 17.42
N LEU A 107 -22.25 37.27 16.96
CA LEU A 107 -23.25 36.66 16.07
C LEU A 107 -22.60 36.17 14.76
N GLY A 108 -21.66 36.96 14.21
CA GLY A 108 -20.86 36.61 13.04
C GLY A 108 -20.05 35.33 13.25
N ILE A 109 -19.35 35.19 14.38
CA ILE A 109 -18.60 33.99 14.75
C ILE A 109 -19.52 32.77 14.82
N GLU A 110 -20.63 32.87 15.55
CA GLU A 110 -21.57 31.75 15.72
C GLU A 110 -22.11 31.27 14.37
N LYS A 111 -22.54 32.20 13.52
CA LYS A 111 -23.04 31.91 12.17
C LYS A 111 -21.96 31.29 11.28
N ALA A 112 -20.75 31.86 11.28
CA ALA A 112 -19.62 31.36 10.49
C ALA A 112 -19.22 29.95 10.92
N GLN A 113 -19.15 29.69 12.24
CA GLN A 113 -18.82 28.37 12.77
C GLN A 113 -19.87 27.33 12.39
N LYS A 114 -21.16 27.67 12.48
CA LYS A 114 -22.26 26.79 12.06
C LYS A 114 -22.14 26.42 10.58
N LEU A 115 -21.92 27.41 9.71
CA LEU A 115 -21.78 27.18 8.27
C LEU A 115 -20.50 26.41 7.91
N TYR A 116 -19.40 26.68 8.60
CA TYR A 116 -18.16 25.92 8.45
C TYR A 116 -18.36 24.45 8.80
N ASN A 117 -19.01 24.16 9.93
CA ASN A 117 -19.32 22.79 10.32
C ASN A 117 -20.24 22.10 9.30
N ILE A 118 -21.26 22.80 8.77
CA ILE A 118 -22.12 22.25 7.71
C ILE A 118 -21.30 21.92 6.45
N LYS A 119 -20.37 22.80 6.05
CA LYS A 119 -19.48 22.57 4.91
C LYS A 119 -18.62 21.31 5.11
N LEU A 120 -17.99 21.16 6.27
CA LEU A 120 -17.20 19.97 6.59
C LEU A 120 -18.04 18.69 6.53
N LYS A 121 -19.27 18.71 7.06
CA LYS A 121 -20.20 17.56 6.98
C LYS A 121 -20.57 17.20 5.55
N LEU A 122 -20.79 18.20 4.69
CA LEU A 122 -21.09 17.98 3.28
C LEU A 122 -19.90 17.38 2.53
N GLU A 123 -18.69 17.89 2.78
CA GLU A 123 -17.46 17.34 2.22
C GLU A 123 -17.22 15.90 2.70
N ALA A 124 -17.44 15.62 3.99
CA ALA A 124 -17.35 14.28 4.55
C ALA A 124 -18.33 13.31 3.87
N LYS A 125 -19.58 13.74 3.63
CA LYS A 125 -20.59 12.95 2.91
C LYS A 125 -20.15 12.66 1.46
N LYS A 126 -19.59 13.64 0.76
CA LYS A 126 -19.06 13.43 -0.61
C LYS A 126 -17.96 12.36 -0.63
N HIS A 127 -17.03 12.42 0.32
CA HIS A 127 -15.99 11.39 0.46
C HIS A 127 -16.58 10.02 0.78
N LEU A 128 -17.60 9.95 1.63
CA LEU A 128 -18.31 8.69 1.92
C LEU A 128 -18.97 8.11 0.66
N ASP A 129 -19.62 8.93 -0.16
CA ASP A 129 -20.27 8.49 -1.40
C ASP A 129 -19.24 7.98 -2.42
N ASN A 130 -18.13 8.70 -2.60
CA ASN A 130 -17.01 8.25 -3.43
C ASN A 130 -16.42 6.93 -2.94
N ALA A 131 -16.25 6.77 -1.62
CA ALA A 131 -15.75 5.54 -1.03
C ALA A 131 -16.67 4.35 -1.34
N ASN A 132 -17.99 4.55 -1.24
CA ASN A 132 -18.98 3.53 -1.61
C ASN A 132 -18.89 3.16 -3.10
N ILE A 133 -18.74 4.14 -3.98
CA ILE A 133 -18.56 3.91 -5.43
C ILE A 133 -17.30 3.07 -5.67
N HIS A 134 -16.16 3.44 -5.07
CA HIS A 134 -14.92 2.67 -5.21
C HIS A 134 -15.03 1.24 -4.65
N LEU A 135 -15.72 1.08 -3.52
CA LEU A 135 -15.96 -0.24 -2.92
C LEU A 135 -16.77 -1.13 -3.86
N ASN A 136 -17.85 -0.60 -4.45
CA ASN A 136 -18.68 -1.33 -5.42
C ASN A 136 -17.91 -1.69 -6.69
N LEU A 137 -16.99 -0.83 -7.13
CA LEU A 137 -16.08 -1.08 -8.24
C LEU A 137 -14.90 -2.01 -7.88
N LYS A 138 -14.86 -2.57 -6.66
CA LYS A 138 -13.78 -3.41 -6.14
C LYS A 138 -12.39 -2.73 -6.16
N LYS A 139 -12.38 -1.40 -6.14
CA LYS A 139 -11.17 -0.55 -6.03
C LYS A 139 -10.90 -0.27 -4.54
N TYR A 140 -10.56 -1.31 -3.80
CA TYR A 140 -10.54 -1.28 -2.33
C TYR A 140 -9.55 -0.26 -1.75
N GLU A 141 -8.38 -0.08 -2.37
CA GLU A 141 -7.38 0.90 -1.94
C GLU A 141 -7.92 2.34 -2.02
N LEU A 142 -8.59 2.68 -3.13
CA LEU A 142 -9.23 3.99 -3.30
C LEU A 142 -10.40 4.18 -2.34
N ALA A 143 -11.19 3.13 -2.11
CA ALA A 143 -12.29 3.17 -1.13
C ALA A 143 -11.78 3.47 0.28
N ILE A 144 -10.70 2.80 0.73
CA ILE A 144 -10.06 3.02 2.02
C ILE A 144 -9.60 4.47 2.18
N ILE A 145 -8.95 5.03 1.16
CA ILE A 145 -8.50 6.44 1.17
C ILE A 145 -9.68 7.39 1.38
N GLU A 146 -10.78 7.20 0.63
CA GLU A 146 -11.95 8.08 0.71
C GLU A 146 -12.70 7.92 2.05
N TYR A 147 -12.85 6.70 2.58
CA TYR A 147 -13.42 6.51 3.93
C TYR A 147 -12.61 7.23 5.02
N ASN A 148 -11.29 7.14 4.96
CA ASN A 148 -10.42 7.83 5.91
C ASN A 148 -10.55 9.37 5.83
N LYS A 149 -10.69 9.93 4.62
CA LYS A 149 -10.98 11.37 4.45
C LYS A 149 -12.32 11.76 5.07
N ALA A 150 -13.37 10.97 4.84
CA ALA A 150 -14.69 11.22 5.42
C ALA A 150 -14.65 11.22 6.96
N LEU A 151 -14.00 10.22 7.57
CA LEU A 151 -13.85 10.08 9.02
C LEU A 151 -13.02 11.22 9.65
N LYS A 152 -12.03 11.74 8.93
CA LYS A 152 -11.22 12.88 9.38
C LYS A 152 -12.03 14.18 9.47
N LEU A 153 -12.97 14.38 8.54
CA LEU A 153 -13.77 15.61 8.43
C LEU A 153 -15.00 15.59 9.35
N ASP A 154 -15.65 14.44 9.49
CA ASP A 154 -16.82 14.30 10.36
C ASP A 154 -16.79 13.00 11.15
N LYS A 155 -16.40 13.10 12.42
CA LYS A 155 -16.38 11.97 13.37
C LYS A 155 -17.78 11.44 13.69
N SER A 156 -18.87 12.15 13.39
CA SER A 156 -20.22 11.62 13.63
C SER A 156 -20.62 10.54 12.60
N LEU A 157 -19.96 10.50 11.44
CA LEU A 157 -20.13 9.44 10.43
C LEU A 157 -19.44 8.12 10.82
N ASN A 158 -18.76 8.09 11.98
CA ASN A 158 -17.85 7.02 12.38
C ASN A 158 -18.48 5.63 12.33
N LYS A 159 -19.73 5.44 12.76
CA LYS A 159 -20.34 4.11 12.77
C LYS A 159 -20.48 3.47 11.38
N ILE A 160 -20.97 4.22 10.39
CA ILE A 160 -21.20 3.70 9.03
C ILE A 160 -19.87 3.62 8.27
N ALA A 161 -19.10 4.72 8.28
CA ALA A 161 -17.87 4.80 7.51
C ALA A 161 -16.78 3.86 8.05
N ALA A 162 -16.64 3.69 9.38
CA ALA A 162 -15.64 2.78 9.94
C ALA A 162 -15.98 1.30 9.69
N SER A 163 -17.27 0.93 9.74
CA SER A 163 -17.71 -0.43 9.40
C SER A 163 -17.37 -0.78 7.96
N LYS A 164 -17.68 0.13 7.02
CA LYS A 164 -17.37 -0.07 5.60
C LYS A 164 -15.87 0.02 5.29
N LEU A 165 -15.12 0.84 6.02
CA LEU A 165 -13.66 0.87 5.95
C LEU A 165 -13.07 -0.51 6.30
N LYS A 166 -13.50 -1.08 7.43
CA LYS A 166 -13.07 -2.43 7.85
C LYS A 166 -13.45 -3.50 6.82
N GLN A 167 -14.63 -3.37 6.20
CA GLN A 167 -15.04 -4.24 5.09
C GLN A 167 -14.08 -4.12 3.89
N ALA A 168 -13.74 -2.89 3.48
CA ALA A 168 -12.83 -2.63 2.36
C ALA A 168 -11.42 -3.19 2.63
N GLU A 169 -10.90 -3.02 3.85
CA GLU A 169 -9.61 -3.56 4.29
C GLU A 169 -9.59 -5.10 4.24
N LYS A 170 -10.65 -5.74 4.76
CA LYS A 170 -10.79 -7.21 4.69
C LYS A 170 -10.81 -7.71 3.25
N LEU A 171 -11.56 -7.04 2.37
CA LEU A 171 -11.64 -7.40 0.96
C LEU A 171 -10.30 -7.21 0.23
N LEU A 172 -9.55 -6.15 0.56
CA LEU A 172 -8.20 -5.93 0.05
C LEU A 172 -7.25 -7.05 0.48
N GLN A 173 -7.30 -7.45 1.76
CA GLN A 173 -6.48 -8.55 2.27
C GLN A 173 -6.80 -9.87 1.56
N ILE A 174 -8.09 -10.18 1.36
CA ILE A 174 -8.51 -11.38 0.62
C ILE A 174 -7.99 -11.34 -0.83
N LYS A 175 -8.10 -10.19 -1.51
CA LYS A 175 -7.61 -10.02 -2.87
C LYS A 175 -6.09 -10.27 -2.96
N LYS A 176 -5.31 -9.74 -2.01
CA LYS A 176 -3.85 -9.97 -1.94
C LYS A 176 -3.52 -11.44 -1.73
N LYS A 177 -4.17 -12.09 -0.75
CA LYS A 177 -3.98 -13.52 -0.48
C LYS A 177 -4.32 -14.40 -1.69
N ASN A 178 -5.40 -14.09 -2.41
CA ASN A 178 -5.77 -14.83 -3.62
C ASN A 178 -4.74 -14.66 -4.73
N TYR A 179 -4.19 -13.46 -4.89
CA TYR A 179 -3.13 -13.20 -5.87
C TYR A 179 -1.84 -13.97 -5.52
N GLU A 180 -1.42 -13.95 -4.26
CA GLU A 180 -0.27 -14.72 -3.77
C GLU A 180 -0.47 -16.23 -4.00
N LEU A 181 -1.67 -16.76 -3.74
CA LEU A 181 -1.99 -18.17 -3.97
C LEU A 181 -1.87 -18.56 -5.45
N VAL A 182 -2.29 -17.68 -6.37
CA VAL A 182 -2.15 -17.92 -7.82
C VAL A 182 -0.67 -17.95 -8.21
N LEU A 183 0.13 -17.01 -7.71
CA LEU A 183 1.57 -16.99 -7.96
C LEU A 183 2.27 -18.23 -7.40
N GLU A 184 1.89 -18.69 -6.20
CA GLU A 184 2.46 -19.89 -5.60
C GLU A 184 2.13 -21.15 -6.42
N LYS A 185 0.89 -21.29 -6.90
CA LYS A 185 0.50 -22.38 -7.80
C LYS A 185 1.30 -22.37 -9.10
N GLN A 186 1.52 -21.19 -9.68
CA GLN A 186 2.31 -21.04 -10.89
C GLN A 186 3.78 -21.45 -10.65
N ARG A 187 4.40 -20.99 -9.55
CA ARG A 187 5.78 -21.38 -9.19
C ARG A 187 5.91 -22.89 -9.00
N LYS A 188 4.97 -23.52 -8.29
CA LYS A 188 4.96 -24.98 -8.08
C LYS A 188 4.81 -25.75 -9.40
N TYR A 189 3.98 -25.25 -10.31
CA TYR A 189 3.84 -25.83 -11.64
C TYR A 189 5.13 -25.73 -12.46
N GLU A 190 5.76 -24.56 -12.48
CA GLU A 190 7.04 -24.32 -13.18
C GLU A 190 8.19 -25.14 -12.59
N GLU A 191 8.29 -25.24 -11.26
CA GLU A 191 9.27 -26.09 -10.58
C GLU A 191 9.07 -27.56 -10.96
N ARG A 192 7.84 -28.08 -10.87
CA ARG A 192 7.52 -29.47 -11.26
C ARG A 192 7.86 -29.73 -12.72
N LYS A 193 7.53 -28.80 -13.62
CA LYS A 193 7.85 -28.91 -15.05
C LYS A 193 9.36 -28.96 -15.27
N ARG A 194 10.12 -28.05 -14.65
CA ARG A 194 11.59 -28.03 -14.73
C ARG A 194 12.19 -29.34 -14.23
N ILE A 195 11.71 -29.88 -13.10
CA ILE A 195 12.18 -31.18 -12.60
C ILE A 195 11.84 -32.27 -13.62
N ALA A 196 10.61 -32.32 -14.12
CA ALA A 196 10.17 -33.32 -15.09
C ALA A 196 11.01 -33.31 -16.38
N ASP A 197 11.28 -32.13 -16.92
CA ASP A 197 12.14 -31.94 -18.10
C ASP A 197 13.57 -32.43 -17.81
N ASN A 198 14.08 -32.21 -16.59
CA ASN A 198 15.42 -32.61 -16.17
C ASN A 198 15.57 -34.11 -15.84
N MET A 199 14.47 -34.84 -15.58
CA MET A 199 14.54 -36.25 -15.17
C MET A 199 15.25 -37.11 -16.22
N ASN A 200 15.06 -36.82 -17.51
CA ASN A 200 15.59 -37.64 -18.60
C ASN A 200 17.08 -37.43 -18.90
N TYR A 201 17.73 -36.42 -18.31
CA TYR A 201 19.15 -36.17 -18.53
C TYR A 201 20.00 -36.94 -17.53
N PHE A 202 21.13 -37.47 -18.01
CA PHE A 202 22.13 -38.13 -17.18
C PHE A 202 22.79 -37.12 -16.22
N GLU A 203 22.72 -37.42 -14.92
CA GLU A 203 23.40 -36.66 -13.86
C GLU A 203 24.36 -37.59 -13.10
N GLY A 204 25.53 -37.10 -12.71
CA GLY A 204 26.57 -37.87 -12.02
C GLY A 204 27.93 -37.81 -12.72
N ASN A 205 28.97 -38.26 -12.01
CA ASN A 205 30.37 -38.18 -12.49
C ASN A 205 30.82 -39.50 -13.11
N ASN A 206 31.03 -40.53 -12.28
CA ASN A 206 31.54 -41.83 -12.71
C ASN A 206 30.39 -42.74 -13.15
N ILE A 207 29.33 -42.79 -12.35
CA ILE A 207 28.03 -43.33 -12.69
C ILE A 207 27.09 -42.17 -12.94
N GLN A 208 26.40 -42.21 -14.08
CA GLN A 208 25.39 -41.22 -14.40
C GLN A 208 24.00 -41.85 -14.42
N ILE A 209 22.99 -41.08 -14.03
CA ILE A 209 21.63 -41.58 -13.84
C ILE A 209 20.64 -40.67 -14.55
N ALA A 210 19.77 -41.29 -15.33
CA ALA A 210 18.59 -40.66 -15.91
C ALA A 210 17.33 -41.40 -15.41
N VAL A 211 16.23 -40.68 -15.30
CA VAL A 211 14.92 -41.20 -14.91
C VAL A 211 13.94 -40.88 -16.02
N HIS A 212 13.50 -41.90 -16.75
CA HIS A 212 12.69 -41.72 -17.95
C HIS A 212 11.19 -41.63 -17.66
N LYS A 213 10.75 -42.20 -16.53
CA LYS A 213 9.34 -42.23 -16.13
C LYS A 213 9.18 -42.50 -14.64
N VAL A 214 8.22 -41.83 -14.02
CA VAL A 214 7.83 -42.03 -12.63
C VAL A 214 6.32 -42.18 -12.54
N LYS A 215 5.84 -43.28 -11.96
CA LYS A 215 4.41 -43.53 -11.72
C LYS A 215 4.14 -43.64 -10.23
N SER A 216 2.90 -43.34 -9.83
CA SER A 216 2.43 -43.52 -8.46
C SER A 216 1.15 -44.34 -8.47
N THR A 217 1.11 -45.41 -7.68
CA THR A 217 -0.06 -46.29 -7.55
C THR A 217 -0.33 -46.60 -6.07
N LYS A 218 -1.55 -47.03 -5.76
CA LYS A 218 -1.91 -47.59 -4.44
C LYS A 218 -1.57 -49.06 -4.30
N GLU A 219 -1.42 -49.76 -5.41
CA GLU A 219 -1.40 -51.21 -5.45
C GLU A 219 -0.30 -51.72 -6.38
N THR A 220 0.31 -52.82 -5.98
CA THR A 220 1.03 -53.76 -6.85
C THR A 220 0.19 -55.01 -7.02
N GLU A 221 0.71 -56.04 -7.68
CA GLU A 221 0.00 -57.31 -7.85
C GLU A 221 -0.36 -57.97 -6.50
N ASP A 222 0.56 -57.90 -5.53
CA ASP A 222 0.43 -58.63 -4.27
C ASP A 222 0.14 -57.75 -3.04
N ARG A 223 0.17 -56.42 -3.18
CA ARG A 223 0.07 -55.49 -2.03
C ARG A 223 -0.74 -54.25 -2.31
N TYR A 224 -1.34 -53.71 -1.24
CA TYR A 224 -2.08 -52.45 -1.24
C TYR A 224 -1.62 -51.51 -0.12
N MET A 225 -1.45 -50.23 -0.44
CA MET A 225 -1.03 -49.19 0.50
C MET A 225 -2.21 -48.43 1.11
N THR A 226 -2.33 -48.46 2.43
CA THR A 226 -3.33 -47.68 3.18
C THR A 226 -2.91 -46.21 3.35
N GLY A 227 -3.84 -45.36 3.84
CA GLY A 227 -3.54 -43.95 4.18
C GLY A 227 -2.96 -43.13 3.03
N ASN A 228 -1.86 -42.41 3.27
CA ASN A 228 -1.15 -41.63 2.24
C ASN A 228 -0.05 -42.41 1.52
N GLY A 229 0.15 -43.69 1.84
CA GLY A 229 1.18 -44.53 1.21
C GLY A 229 0.94 -44.74 -0.29
N ARG A 230 2.03 -44.86 -1.05
CA ARG A 230 2.08 -45.12 -2.48
C ARG A 230 3.23 -46.06 -2.81
N PHE A 231 3.07 -46.82 -3.87
CA PHE A 231 4.19 -47.40 -4.59
C PHE A 231 4.61 -46.42 -5.67
N ILE A 232 5.85 -45.92 -5.59
CA ILE A 232 6.44 -45.05 -6.58
C ILE A 232 7.33 -45.88 -7.47
N TRP A 233 6.94 -46.01 -8.72
CA TRP A 233 7.66 -46.77 -9.74
C TRP A 233 8.57 -45.81 -10.47
N VAL A 234 9.87 -46.08 -10.48
CA VAL A 234 10.88 -45.22 -11.07
C VAL A 234 11.58 -46.02 -12.17
N GLY A 235 11.47 -45.55 -13.40
CA GLY A 235 12.17 -46.10 -14.56
C GLY A 235 13.53 -45.42 -14.67
N ILE A 236 14.58 -46.16 -14.35
CA ILE A 236 15.94 -45.67 -14.16
C ILE A 236 16.79 -46.14 -15.33
N THR A 237 17.75 -45.33 -15.75
CA THR A 237 18.87 -45.72 -16.61
C THR A 237 20.15 -45.30 -15.94
N THR A 238 21.11 -46.22 -15.84
CA THR A 238 22.46 -45.92 -15.37
C THR A 238 23.46 -46.07 -16.51
N LYS A 239 24.47 -45.21 -16.50
CA LYS A 239 25.57 -45.20 -17.46
C LYS A 239 26.89 -45.23 -16.73
N ASN A 240 27.79 -46.08 -17.19
CA ASN A 240 29.18 -46.06 -16.77
C ASN A 240 29.97 -45.03 -17.59
N ASN A 241 30.37 -43.94 -16.96
CA ASN A 241 31.18 -42.87 -17.57
C ASN A 241 32.67 -42.97 -17.18
N THR A 242 33.10 -44.13 -16.67
CA THR A 242 34.50 -44.42 -16.35
C THR A 242 35.19 -45.21 -17.46
N SER A 243 36.52 -45.35 -17.36
CA SER A 243 37.32 -46.19 -18.25
C SER A 243 37.35 -47.67 -17.86
N GLY A 244 36.80 -48.05 -16.71
CA GLY A 244 36.80 -49.43 -16.19
C GLY A 244 35.39 -50.03 -16.15
N THR A 245 35.29 -51.31 -15.81
CA THR A 245 33.99 -51.95 -15.55
C THR A 245 33.49 -51.54 -14.16
N VAL A 246 32.21 -51.20 -14.06
CA VAL A 246 31.55 -50.83 -12.80
C VAL A 246 30.36 -51.74 -12.52
N HIS A 247 30.21 -52.18 -11.28
CA HIS A 247 29.02 -52.92 -10.86
C HIS A 247 27.92 -51.93 -10.47
N VAL A 248 26.74 -52.04 -11.08
CA VAL A 248 25.54 -51.31 -10.66
C VAL A 248 24.55 -52.31 -10.06
N ASN A 249 23.91 -51.93 -8.97
CA ASN A 249 23.05 -52.81 -8.19
C ASN A 249 21.77 -52.08 -7.74
N PRO A 250 20.58 -52.70 -7.80
CA PRO A 250 19.34 -52.14 -7.26
C PRO A 250 19.47 -51.65 -5.81
N ASN A 251 20.25 -52.34 -4.99
CA ASN A 251 20.45 -52.01 -3.58
C ASN A 251 21.23 -50.71 -3.35
N TYR A 252 21.81 -50.12 -4.40
CA TYR A 252 22.43 -48.80 -4.32
C TYR A 252 21.39 -47.67 -4.42
N PHE A 253 20.14 -47.98 -4.73
CA PHE A 253 19.09 -46.99 -4.85
C PHE A 253 18.23 -46.89 -3.60
N THR A 254 18.03 -45.65 -3.15
CA THR A 254 16.97 -45.31 -2.21
C THR A 254 16.18 -44.11 -2.71
N LEU A 255 14.98 -43.92 -2.21
CA LEU A 255 14.11 -42.81 -2.59
C LEU A 255 13.63 -42.09 -1.34
N SER A 256 13.75 -40.76 -1.33
CA SER A 256 13.30 -39.94 -0.21
C SER A 256 12.16 -39.00 -0.57
N THR A 257 11.29 -38.75 0.41
CA THR A 257 10.31 -37.65 0.42
C THR A 257 10.98 -36.33 0.75
N SER A 258 10.27 -35.22 0.49
CA SER A 258 10.73 -33.86 0.73
C SER A 258 10.99 -33.51 2.21
N ASP A 259 10.47 -34.30 3.15
CA ASP A 259 10.76 -34.23 4.58
C ASP A 259 11.99 -35.08 5.00
N GLY A 260 12.62 -35.79 4.05
CA GLY A 260 13.83 -36.58 4.27
C GLY A 260 13.60 -38.04 4.64
N TYR A 261 12.34 -38.51 4.76
CA TYR A 261 12.09 -39.93 4.97
C TYR A 261 12.51 -40.75 3.75
N THR A 262 13.35 -41.75 3.95
CA THR A 262 14.03 -42.49 2.88
C THR A 262 13.70 -43.97 2.96
N VAL A 263 13.46 -44.61 1.81
CA VAL A 263 13.22 -46.06 1.69
C VAL A 263 14.07 -46.69 0.59
N SER A 264 14.44 -47.96 0.79
CA SER A 264 14.99 -48.81 -0.28
C SER A 264 13.90 -49.29 -1.23
N HIS A 265 14.28 -49.87 -2.37
CA HIS A 265 13.32 -50.47 -3.28
C HIS A 265 12.65 -51.71 -2.65
N SER A 266 11.43 -51.98 -3.09
CA SER A 266 10.62 -53.12 -2.70
C SER A 266 11.04 -54.38 -3.45
N SER A 267 10.89 -55.54 -2.81
CA SER A 267 11.05 -56.85 -3.47
C SER A 267 10.08 -57.04 -4.64
N GLU A 268 8.94 -56.34 -4.63
CA GLU A 268 7.97 -56.28 -5.74
C GLU A 268 8.59 -55.80 -7.05
N SER A 269 9.74 -55.10 -7.00
CA SER A 269 10.45 -54.66 -8.21
C SER A 269 10.83 -55.86 -9.09
N TYR A 270 11.20 -57.00 -8.48
CA TYR A 270 11.65 -58.19 -9.22
C TYR A 270 10.51 -58.95 -9.92
N SER A 271 9.25 -58.63 -9.63
CA SER A 271 8.09 -59.17 -10.34
C SER A 271 7.84 -58.43 -11.66
N LEU A 272 8.51 -57.30 -11.91
CA LEU A 272 8.33 -56.51 -13.13
C LEU A 272 9.06 -57.15 -14.31
N SER A 273 8.43 -57.19 -15.49
CA SER A 273 9.04 -57.73 -16.71
C SER A 273 10.30 -56.98 -17.18
N ASN A 274 10.49 -55.73 -16.77
CA ASN A 274 11.67 -54.92 -17.06
C ASN A 274 12.21 -54.27 -15.78
N TYR A 275 12.44 -55.07 -14.75
CA TYR A 275 13.04 -54.60 -13.51
C TYR A 275 14.51 -54.20 -13.73
N PHE A 276 15.01 -53.27 -12.91
CA PHE A 276 16.42 -52.92 -12.94
C PHE A 276 17.22 -54.04 -12.26
N ASP A 277 18.08 -54.73 -13.00
CA ASP A 277 18.88 -55.85 -12.48
C ASP A 277 20.34 -55.43 -12.16
N ALA A 278 21.00 -56.20 -11.30
CA ALA A 278 22.40 -56.00 -10.99
C ALA A 278 23.27 -56.46 -12.17
N VAL A 279 24.18 -55.59 -12.63
CA VAL A 279 24.99 -55.87 -13.82
C VAL A 279 26.36 -55.19 -13.75
N ASN A 280 27.35 -55.82 -14.37
CA ASN A 280 28.65 -55.21 -14.61
C ASN A 280 28.60 -54.44 -15.93
N LEU A 281 28.65 -53.12 -15.85
CA LEU A 281 28.66 -52.26 -17.03
C LEU A 281 30.09 -52.05 -17.52
N PRO A 282 30.40 -52.37 -18.79
CA PRO A 282 31.68 -51.98 -19.39
C PRO A 282 31.76 -50.44 -19.52
N PRO A 283 32.93 -49.88 -19.86
CA PRO A 283 33.07 -48.45 -20.15
C PRO A 283 32.04 -47.98 -21.18
N ASN A 284 31.35 -46.88 -20.90
CA ASN A 284 30.21 -46.34 -21.69
C ASN A 284 28.97 -47.25 -21.77
N GLY A 285 28.95 -48.38 -21.06
CA GLY A 285 27.80 -49.27 -20.98
C GLY A 285 26.64 -48.64 -20.21
N GLU A 286 25.42 -49.01 -20.60
CA GLU A 286 24.18 -48.55 -19.97
C GLU A 286 23.29 -49.74 -19.61
N THR A 287 22.50 -49.59 -18.54
CA THR A 287 21.38 -50.49 -18.23
C THR A 287 20.17 -49.69 -17.78
N SER A 288 18.98 -50.23 -17.99
CA SER A 288 17.73 -49.59 -17.65
C SER A 288 16.76 -50.58 -17.03
N GLY A 289 15.86 -50.08 -16.19
CA GLY A 289 14.79 -50.88 -15.63
C GLY A 289 13.98 -50.15 -14.58
N TRP A 290 12.96 -50.82 -14.08
CA TRP A 290 12.06 -50.30 -13.07
C TRP A 290 12.47 -50.71 -11.65
N LEU A 291 12.38 -49.76 -10.72
CA LEU A 291 12.37 -50.01 -9.28
C LEU A 291 11.09 -49.47 -8.66
N ILE A 292 10.57 -50.16 -7.66
CA ILE A 292 9.37 -49.75 -6.90
C ILE A 292 9.80 -49.33 -5.50
N PHE A 293 9.35 -48.18 -5.02
CA PHE A 293 9.61 -47.69 -3.66
C PHE A 293 8.29 -47.51 -2.89
N PRO A 294 8.14 -48.08 -1.67
CA PRO A 294 6.94 -47.91 -0.85
C PRO A 294 7.10 -46.72 0.12
N LEU A 295 6.52 -45.56 -0.22
CA LEU A 295 6.63 -44.33 0.56
C LEU A 295 5.36 -43.48 0.47
N SER A 296 5.27 -42.43 1.27
CA SER A 296 4.13 -41.50 1.23
C SER A 296 4.05 -40.73 -0.08
N LYS A 297 2.83 -40.35 -0.48
CA LYS A 297 2.63 -39.41 -1.59
C LYS A 297 3.29 -38.07 -1.26
N ASP A 298 4.10 -37.58 -2.18
CA ASP A 298 4.76 -36.28 -2.13
C ASP A 298 4.65 -35.57 -3.49
N SER A 299 4.89 -34.26 -3.48
CA SER A 299 4.98 -33.38 -4.64
C SER A 299 6.27 -33.61 -5.45
N LYS A 300 7.35 -34.04 -4.79
CA LYS A 300 8.66 -34.37 -5.38
C LYS A 300 9.38 -35.38 -4.51
N TYR A 301 10.34 -36.08 -5.10
CA TYR A 301 11.19 -37.06 -4.44
C TYR A 301 12.66 -36.83 -4.81
N ILE A 302 13.58 -37.40 -4.04
CA ILE A 302 15.00 -37.47 -4.40
C ILE A 302 15.37 -38.94 -4.53
N LEU A 303 15.77 -39.34 -5.75
CA LEU A 303 16.37 -40.64 -6.01
C LEU A 303 17.85 -40.54 -5.65
N HIS A 304 18.26 -41.32 -4.67
CA HIS A 304 19.64 -41.44 -4.26
C HIS A 304 20.22 -42.70 -4.87
N PHE A 305 21.35 -42.57 -5.54
CA PHE A 305 22.23 -43.68 -5.84
C PHE A 305 23.48 -43.55 -5.01
N ASN A 306 23.82 -44.60 -4.25
CA ASN A 306 24.98 -44.61 -3.40
C ASN A 306 25.68 -45.96 -3.52
N SER A 307 26.80 -45.95 -4.24
CA SER A 307 27.71 -47.08 -4.37
C SER A 307 28.97 -46.84 -3.53
N PHE A 308 29.87 -47.82 -3.44
CA PHE A 308 31.09 -47.68 -2.66
C PHE A 308 31.99 -46.50 -3.11
N ASN A 309 31.94 -46.13 -4.39
CA ASN A 309 32.86 -45.14 -4.99
C ASN A 309 32.17 -43.94 -5.64
N ASP A 310 30.84 -43.88 -5.65
CA ASP A 310 30.11 -42.79 -6.29
C ASP A 310 28.71 -42.61 -5.71
N SER A 311 28.23 -41.37 -5.73
CA SER A 311 26.91 -40.99 -5.24
C SER A 311 26.27 -39.95 -6.16
N VAL A 312 24.97 -40.13 -6.43
CA VAL A 312 24.18 -39.22 -7.26
C VAL A 312 22.82 -39.02 -6.62
N ASP A 313 22.44 -37.77 -6.41
CA ASP A 313 21.11 -37.37 -5.97
C ASP A 313 20.36 -36.74 -7.14
N LYS A 314 19.21 -37.30 -7.50
CA LYS A 314 18.40 -36.80 -8.61
C LYS A 314 16.99 -36.46 -8.14
N GLN A 315 16.59 -35.22 -8.35
CA GLN A 315 15.21 -34.81 -8.10
C GLN A 315 14.28 -35.40 -9.16
N ILE A 316 13.18 -36.00 -8.70
CA ILE A 316 12.17 -36.59 -9.57
C ILE A 316 10.76 -36.19 -9.14
N VAL A 317 9.85 -36.22 -10.10
CA VAL A 317 8.41 -35.98 -9.89
C VAL A 317 7.63 -37.06 -10.61
N VAL A 318 6.52 -37.51 -10.02
CA VAL A 318 5.56 -38.40 -10.70
C VAL A 318 5.09 -37.69 -11.96
N ASN A 319 5.05 -38.36 -13.12
CA ASN A 319 4.63 -37.75 -14.39
C ASN A 319 3.17 -37.29 -14.36
#